data_AF-A0A7R8YLV0-F1
#
_entry.id   AF-A0A7R8YLV0-F1
#
_cell.length_a   1.000
_cell.length_b   1.000
_cell.length_c   1.000
_cell.angle_alpha   90.00
_cell.angle_beta   90.00
_cell.angle_gamma   90.00
#
_symmetry.space_group_name_H-M   'P 1'
#
loop_
_entity.id
_entity.type
_entity.pdbx_description
1 polymer ?
#
loop_
_entity_poly.entity_id
_entity_poly.type
_entity_poly.pdbx_seq_one_letter_code
_entity_poly.pdbx_strand_id
1 'polypeptide(L)'
;MVTGIFFLLAFATVEGFTLPLRIVRLLQSASTIVVFDERIESSEENFVGILEVSSAPVIIIRGENFELYNYVHEDFVAVVLLPDLSNQPLDHVFASVKFLERSRVVFALLNSGKDMDSSIEILFRQCFTNGFLNVLLLHNIHFKVNQTFKIYTFLPFPTFKIVELIEAENTEDLFPDKLKNVYGYPIRTIFRHDYPRSYFYKTGNGIARNGGYLTKMLLTFAERYGASLHVVDTVNSLDKNKLISMIKTGEIDVAPNLIPPVMGKTTNSYPLNKMNVLLVAPQLKKVPRFMYLLKPFDLSIWVSLGSFLLYAALAEGLILILVFKTIDFGGAFMSVFLGIIYQGVGGRLFERWRFAIIHGQVLILGFILINFYLAILSSYLTVELFEKYPKTYSEIRESGMKIMAERNSLSHYIYFGGVPDGYKDLYFAVDVDELLTHVFSLNTSYVYGLSSDRIHLLEIHQRHLRKPLLSATNILTMEFIANCPVICSWVLRYKFDEFIFRAIDYGFIQKWFSDVLLERDPIDMKGNRTWYMVATGAKPLTYDNLSFLWNCLVFGWCISCVIFIFEKISFLIMLHRSINSINSK
;
A
#
# COMPACT_ATOMS: atom_id res chain seq x y z
N MET A 1 10.11 -67.10 44.00
CA MET A 1 11.32 -67.72 43.40
C MET A 1 10.80 -68.50 42.20
N VAL A 2 10.79 -67.96 40.99
CA VAL A 2 11.93 -67.83 40.07
C VAL A 2 11.79 -66.54 39.24
N THR A 3 12.91 -65.84 39.10
CA THR A 3 13.17 -64.68 38.25
C THR A 3 13.28 -65.06 36.77
N GLY A 4 12.82 -64.20 35.85
CA GLY A 4 13.02 -64.39 34.42
C GLY A 4 12.48 -63.23 33.57
N ILE A 5 13.31 -62.20 33.42
CA ILE A 5 13.16 -61.08 32.49
C ILE A 5 13.15 -61.61 31.04
N PHE A 6 12.10 -61.32 30.26
CA PHE A 6 12.16 -61.31 28.80
C PHE A 6 11.24 -60.20 28.25
N PHE A 7 11.84 -59.06 27.97
CA PHE A 7 11.47 -58.21 26.82
C PHE A 7 11.35 -59.10 25.58
N LEU A 8 10.28 -59.00 24.76
CA LEU A 8 10.32 -59.21 23.30
C LEU A 8 8.96 -58.89 22.64
N LEU A 9 8.98 -57.81 21.87
CA LEU A 9 8.34 -57.57 20.56
C LEU A 9 6.84 -57.33 20.47
N ALA A 10 6.52 -56.03 20.44
CA ALA A 10 5.26 -55.45 19.99
C ALA A 10 5.17 -55.41 18.45
N PHE A 11 4.50 -56.40 17.87
CA PHE A 11 3.98 -56.35 16.50
C PHE A 11 2.46 -56.50 16.56
N ALA A 12 1.71 -55.59 15.95
CA ALA A 12 0.30 -55.83 15.68
C ALA A 12 0.25 -56.70 14.41
N THR A 13 -0.14 -57.97 14.58
CA THR A 13 -0.35 -58.88 13.45
C THR A 13 -1.75 -58.67 12.91
N VAL A 14 -1.85 -58.08 11.72
CA VAL A 14 -3.06 -58.14 10.90
C VAL A 14 -2.75 -59.12 9.77
N GLU A 15 -3.65 -60.05 9.47
CA GLU A 15 -3.41 -61.28 8.69
C GLU A 15 -2.31 -61.16 7.60
N GLY A 16 -1.10 -61.63 7.91
CA GLY A 16 0.05 -61.64 6.99
C GLY A 16 1.02 -60.44 7.07
N PHE A 17 0.71 -59.40 7.83
CA PHE A 17 1.44 -58.12 7.89
C PHE A 17 1.84 -57.73 9.34
N THR A 18 3.12 -57.47 9.57
CA THR A 18 3.71 -56.92 10.80
C THR A 18 4.20 -55.46 10.63
N LEU A 19 3.29 -54.49 10.58
CA LEU A 19 3.69 -53.08 10.66
C LEU A 19 4.28 -52.75 12.04
N PRO A 20 5.35 -51.93 12.13
CA PRO A 20 5.85 -51.48 13.42
C PRO A 20 4.74 -50.76 14.18
N LEU A 21 4.53 -51.12 15.46
CA LEU A 21 3.50 -50.52 16.31
C LEU A 21 3.55 -48.97 16.32
N ARG A 22 4.75 -48.40 16.11
CA ARG A 22 5.03 -46.97 16.02
C ARG A 22 4.39 -46.32 14.77
N ILE A 23 4.44 -46.99 13.64
CA ILE A 23 3.84 -46.51 12.37
C ILE A 23 2.34 -46.74 12.38
N VAL A 24 1.89 -47.84 12.98
CA VAL A 24 0.46 -48.06 13.25
C VAL A 24 -0.12 -46.90 14.08
N ARG A 25 0.55 -46.49 15.17
CA ARG A 25 0.14 -45.33 15.98
C ARG A 25 0.17 -44.03 15.17
N LEU A 26 1.17 -43.82 14.32
CA LEU A 26 1.24 -42.65 13.44
C LEU A 26 0.03 -42.59 12.50
N LEU A 27 -0.29 -43.69 11.82
CA LEU A 27 -1.42 -43.77 10.89
C LEU A 27 -2.76 -43.63 11.61
N GLN A 28 -2.92 -44.22 12.81
CA GLN A 28 -4.12 -44.05 13.64
C GLN A 28 -4.31 -42.63 14.17
N SER A 29 -3.22 -41.88 14.36
CA SER A 29 -3.28 -40.47 14.79
C SER A 29 -3.59 -39.48 13.66
N ALA A 30 -3.51 -39.92 12.40
CA ALA A 30 -3.72 -39.06 11.25
C ALA A 30 -5.22 -38.79 11.00
N SER A 31 -5.56 -37.57 10.60
CA SER A 31 -6.95 -37.23 10.22
C SER A 31 -7.34 -37.74 8.83
N THR A 32 -6.35 -37.91 7.95
CA THR A 32 -6.50 -38.42 6.59
C THR A 32 -5.20 -39.11 6.19
N ILE A 33 -5.29 -40.20 5.44
CA ILE A 33 -4.13 -40.89 4.88
C ILE A 33 -4.23 -40.81 3.37
N VAL A 34 -3.14 -40.39 2.72
CA VAL A 34 -3.05 -40.34 1.26
C VAL A 34 -2.04 -41.38 0.83
N VAL A 35 -2.44 -42.33 0.00
CA VAL A 35 -1.59 -43.39 -0.51
C VAL A 35 -1.29 -43.14 -1.98
N PHE A 36 -0.02 -42.94 -2.30
CA PHE A 36 0.49 -42.91 -3.67
C PHE A 36 0.95 -44.31 -4.04
N ASP A 37 0.28 -44.91 -5.02
CA ASP A 37 0.58 -46.26 -5.49
C ASP A 37 1.30 -46.22 -6.84
N GLU A 38 2.63 -46.34 -6.80
CA GLU A 38 3.52 -46.29 -7.98
C GLU A 38 3.80 -47.67 -8.59
N ARG A 39 2.99 -48.68 -8.25
CA ARG A 39 3.17 -50.05 -8.75
C ARG A 39 2.56 -50.19 -10.14
N ILE A 40 3.31 -50.84 -11.06
CA ILE A 40 2.89 -50.97 -12.47
C ILE A 40 1.92 -52.13 -12.70
N GLU A 41 1.88 -53.20 -11.88
CA GLU A 41 0.78 -54.19 -11.85
C GLU A 41 1.09 -55.28 -10.79
N SER A 42 0.04 -55.85 -10.18
CA SER A 42 0.03 -57.13 -9.43
C SER A 42 0.74 -57.24 -8.06
N SER A 43 0.31 -56.49 -7.04
CA SER A 43 0.49 -56.94 -5.64
C SER A 43 -0.56 -56.37 -4.70
N GLU A 44 -1.83 -56.75 -4.86
CA GLU A 44 -2.90 -56.30 -3.95
C GLU A 44 -2.65 -56.68 -2.48
N GLU A 45 -1.85 -57.72 -2.22
CA GLU A 45 -1.62 -58.27 -0.88
C GLU A 45 -1.01 -57.23 0.10
N ASN A 46 0.00 -56.45 -0.30
CA ASN A 46 0.65 -55.48 0.61
C ASN A 46 -0.21 -54.24 0.97
N PHE A 47 -1.33 -54.04 0.27
CA PHE A 47 -2.17 -52.84 0.36
C PHE A 47 -3.24 -52.95 1.46
N VAL A 48 -3.70 -54.18 1.71
CA VAL A 48 -4.81 -54.50 2.63
C VAL A 48 -4.46 -54.13 4.07
N GLY A 49 -3.22 -54.37 4.52
CA GLY A 49 -2.81 -54.09 5.90
C GLY A 49 -2.77 -52.59 6.28
N ILE A 50 -2.59 -51.66 5.33
CA ILE A 50 -2.63 -50.21 5.63
C ILE A 50 -4.07 -49.73 5.78
N LEU A 51 -4.98 -50.27 4.96
CA LEU A 51 -6.42 -49.96 5.00
C LEU A 51 -7.09 -50.52 6.25
N GLU A 52 -6.68 -51.70 6.72
CA GLU A 52 -7.27 -52.36 7.89
C GLU A 52 -6.85 -51.75 9.23
N VAL A 53 -5.71 -51.06 9.27
CA VAL A 53 -5.14 -50.48 10.50
C VAL A 53 -5.68 -49.07 10.80
N SER A 54 -6.23 -48.40 9.78
CA SER A 54 -6.64 -46.99 9.87
C SER A 54 -8.15 -46.84 10.11
N SER A 55 -8.52 -46.04 11.11
CA SER A 55 -9.89 -45.52 11.28
C SER A 55 -10.15 -44.22 10.48
N ALA A 56 -9.11 -43.65 9.86
CA ALA A 56 -9.16 -42.42 9.08
C ALA A 56 -9.46 -42.68 7.60
N PRO A 57 -10.11 -41.73 6.89
CA PRO A 57 -10.36 -41.83 5.46
C PRO A 57 -9.05 -41.96 4.67
N VAL A 58 -9.01 -42.91 3.74
CA VAL A 58 -7.86 -43.20 2.88
C VAL A 58 -8.14 -42.76 1.46
N ILE A 59 -7.30 -41.87 0.92
CA ILE A 59 -7.36 -41.39 -0.47
C ILE A 59 -6.25 -42.10 -1.25
N ILE A 60 -6.58 -42.70 -2.38
CA ILE A 60 -5.63 -43.47 -3.19
C ILE A 60 -5.42 -42.72 -4.50
N ILE A 61 -4.17 -42.41 -4.80
CA ILE A 61 -3.76 -41.74 -6.04
C ILE A 61 -2.89 -42.69 -6.84
N ARG A 62 -3.28 -42.92 -8.11
CA ARG A 62 -2.58 -43.78 -9.07
C ARG A 62 -2.18 -42.97 -10.29
N GLY A 63 -0.88 -42.77 -10.51
CA GLY A 63 -0.30 -42.32 -11.78
C GLY A 63 -0.67 -40.92 -12.31
N GLU A 64 -1.50 -40.14 -11.62
CA GLU A 64 -1.90 -38.79 -12.05
C GLU A 64 -1.44 -37.70 -11.07
N ASN A 65 -1.13 -36.51 -11.61
CA ASN A 65 -0.90 -35.30 -10.82
C ASN A 65 -2.22 -34.87 -10.17
N PHE A 66 -2.29 -34.93 -8.83
CA PHE A 66 -3.48 -34.50 -8.10
C PHE A 66 -3.12 -33.46 -7.04
N GLU A 67 -3.63 -32.24 -7.19
CA GLU A 67 -3.36 -31.13 -6.27
C GLU A 67 -4.07 -31.31 -4.92
N LEU A 68 -3.45 -32.05 -3.99
CA LEU A 68 -4.03 -32.40 -2.69
C LEU A 68 -4.31 -31.21 -1.79
N TYR A 69 -3.54 -30.12 -1.94
CA TYR A 69 -3.64 -28.95 -1.06
C TYR A 69 -5.01 -28.27 -1.11
N ASN A 70 -5.82 -28.50 -2.14
CA ASN A 70 -7.19 -27.98 -2.24
C ASN A 70 -8.22 -28.82 -1.46
N TYR A 71 -7.88 -30.06 -1.08
CA TYR A 71 -8.84 -31.07 -0.62
C TYR A 71 -8.53 -31.64 0.76
N VAL A 72 -7.28 -31.53 1.24
CA VAL A 72 -6.83 -32.17 2.49
C VAL A 72 -6.27 -31.11 3.45
N HIS A 73 -6.67 -31.19 4.72
CA HIS A 73 -6.15 -30.33 5.80
C HIS A 73 -4.72 -30.72 6.21
N GLU A 74 -3.98 -29.82 6.89
CA GLU A 74 -2.54 -29.98 7.22
C GLU A 74 -2.16 -31.29 7.94
N ASP A 75 -3.08 -31.95 8.66
CA ASP A 75 -2.82 -33.15 9.46
C ASP A 75 -3.08 -34.46 8.71
N PHE A 76 -2.42 -34.66 7.58
CA PHE A 76 -2.45 -35.92 6.83
C PHE A 76 -1.08 -36.57 6.76
N VAL A 77 -1.10 -37.90 6.58
CA VAL A 77 0.11 -38.70 6.35
C VAL A 77 0.07 -39.19 4.90
N ALA A 78 1.10 -38.83 4.14
CA ALA A 78 1.30 -39.35 2.79
C ALA A 78 2.13 -40.64 2.87
N VAL A 79 1.60 -41.75 2.38
CA VAL A 79 2.33 -43.01 2.24
C VAL A 79 2.61 -43.24 0.77
N VAL A 80 3.88 -43.36 0.40
CA VAL A 80 4.31 -43.57 -0.99
C VAL A 80 4.85 -44.99 -1.10
N LEU A 81 4.17 -45.83 -1.86
CA LEU A 81 4.56 -47.22 -2.08
C LEU A 81 5.52 -47.29 -3.28
N LEU A 82 6.79 -47.62 -3.02
CA LEU A 82 7.81 -47.72 -4.06
C LEU A 82 8.17 -49.20 -4.34
N PRO A 83 8.07 -49.65 -5.60
CA PRO A 83 8.50 -51.01 -5.97
C PRO A 83 10.03 -51.16 -5.92
N ASP A 84 10.78 -50.12 -6.29
CA ASP A 84 12.24 -50.03 -6.22
C ASP A 84 12.68 -48.55 -6.11
N LEU A 85 13.89 -48.28 -5.63
CA LEU A 85 14.49 -46.95 -5.54
C LEU A 85 15.18 -46.51 -6.85
N SER A 86 15.23 -47.35 -7.88
CA SER A 86 15.94 -47.06 -9.13
C SER A 86 15.16 -46.06 -10.01
N ASN A 87 15.63 -44.80 -10.04
CA ASN A 87 15.28 -43.72 -10.98
C ASN A 87 13.80 -43.61 -11.42
N GLN A 88 12.85 -43.80 -10.50
CA GLN A 88 11.45 -43.48 -10.79
C GLN A 88 11.23 -41.96 -10.67
N PRO A 89 10.58 -41.31 -11.65
CA PRO A 89 10.24 -39.90 -11.54
C PRO A 89 9.19 -39.73 -10.44
N LEU A 90 9.58 -39.17 -9.29
CA LEU A 90 8.68 -38.82 -8.17
C LEU A 90 8.08 -37.42 -8.32
N ASP A 91 8.24 -36.80 -9.49
CA ASP A 91 7.83 -35.43 -9.76
C ASP A 91 6.33 -35.23 -9.55
N HIS A 92 5.50 -36.22 -9.87
CA HIS A 92 4.05 -36.16 -9.65
C HIS A 92 3.67 -36.30 -8.18
N VAL A 93 4.39 -37.09 -7.38
CA VAL A 93 4.21 -37.16 -5.92
C VAL A 93 4.56 -35.81 -5.29
N PHE A 94 5.71 -35.24 -5.66
CA PHE A 94 6.13 -33.93 -5.17
C PHE A 94 5.19 -32.81 -5.64
N ALA A 95 4.68 -32.88 -6.87
CA ALA A 95 3.69 -31.94 -7.38
C ALA A 95 2.34 -32.07 -6.66
N SER A 96 1.92 -33.29 -6.32
CA SER A 96 0.64 -33.56 -5.66
C SER A 96 0.63 -33.07 -4.21
N VAL A 97 1.77 -33.22 -3.51
CA VAL A 97 1.96 -32.80 -2.11
C VAL A 97 2.57 -31.39 -2.01
N LYS A 98 2.67 -30.67 -3.14
CA LYS A 98 3.20 -29.31 -3.21
C LYS A 98 2.38 -28.36 -2.31
N PHE A 99 3.06 -27.45 -1.61
CA PHE A 99 2.48 -26.55 -0.59
C PHE A 99 2.11 -27.20 0.74
N LEU A 100 2.31 -28.51 0.91
CA LEU A 100 2.07 -29.23 2.16
C LEU A 100 3.40 -29.53 2.85
N GLU A 101 4.22 -28.49 3.04
CA GLU A 101 5.61 -28.57 3.53
C GLU A 101 5.73 -29.17 4.95
N ARG A 102 4.63 -29.16 5.71
CA ARG A 102 4.50 -29.79 7.04
C ARG A 102 4.07 -31.26 7.00
N SER A 103 3.59 -31.73 5.85
CA SER A 103 3.03 -33.08 5.71
C SER A 103 4.06 -34.14 6.06
N ARG A 104 3.58 -35.21 6.69
CA ARG A 104 4.40 -36.35 7.08
C ARG A 104 4.40 -37.35 5.93
N VAL A 105 5.55 -37.53 5.29
CA VAL A 105 5.70 -38.43 4.14
C VAL A 105 6.42 -39.69 4.57
N VAL A 106 5.85 -40.85 4.26
CA VAL A 106 6.39 -42.17 4.57
C VAL A 106 6.57 -42.92 3.27
N PHE A 107 7.82 -43.10 2.85
CA PHE A 107 8.17 -43.98 1.73
C PHE A 107 8.27 -45.42 2.22
N ALA A 108 7.56 -46.32 1.56
CA ALA A 108 7.53 -47.73 1.86
C ALA A 108 8.19 -48.51 0.72
N LEU A 109 9.38 -49.06 0.97
CA LEU A 109 10.15 -49.79 -0.02
C LEU A 109 9.88 -51.30 0.06
N LEU A 110 9.47 -51.87 -1.07
CA LEU A 110 9.07 -53.28 -1.15
C LEU A 110 10.24 -54.23 -1.46
N ASN A 111 11.16 -53.86 -2.36
CA ASN A 111 12.28 -54.72 -2.75
C ASN A 111 13.65 -54.09 -2.45
N SER A 112 14.63 -54.92 -2.08
CA SER A 112 16.00 -54.49 -1.77
C SER A 112 16.92 -54.69 -2.97
N GLY A 113 17.32 -53.59 -3.61
CA GLY A 113 18.33 -53.55 -4.68
C GLY A 113 19.77 -53.59 -4.15
N LYS A 114 20.74 -53.86 -5.03
CA LYS A 114 22.17 -54.04 -4.68
C LYS A 114 22.91 -52.75 -4.28
N ASP A 115 22.42 -51.57 -4.70
CA ASP A 115 23.02 -50.25 -4.42
C ASP A 115 22.08 -49.38 -3.55
N MET A 116 21.78 -49.88 -2.35
CA MET A 116 20.76 -49.31 -1.47
C MET A 116 21.16 -47.94 -0.89
N ASP A 117 22.34 -47.82 -0.31
CA ASP A 117 22.75 -46.60 0.42
C ASP A 117 22.79 -45.36 -0.48
N SER A 118 23.30 -45.50 -1.70
CA SER A 118 23.32 -44.42 -2.70
C SER A 118 21.91 -44.03 -3.15
N SER A 119 21.01 -45.01 -3.28
CA SER A 119 19.63 -44.78 -3.73
C SER A 119 18.79 -44.10 -2.64
N ILE A 120 19.00 -44.46 -1.37
CA ILE A 120 18.38 -43.79 -0.21
C ILE A 120 18.85 -42.34 -0.13
N GLU A 121 20.15 -42.10 -0.35
CA GLU A 121 20.70 -40.74 -0.35
C GLU A 121 20.10 -39.89 -1.47
N ILE A 122 19.97 -40.43 -2.69
CA ILE A 122 19.34 -39.75 -3.82
C ILE A 122 17.88 -39.38 -3.49
N LEU A 123 17.09 -40.32 -2.96
CA LEU A 123 15.69 -40.08 -2.57
C LEU A 123 15.58 -38.95 -1.54
N PHE A 124 16.33 -39.03 -0.44
CA PHE A 124 16.25 -38.00 0.60
C PHE A 124 16.80 -36.65 0.13
N ARG A 125 17.80 -36.62 -0.75
CA ARG A 125 18.26 -35.38 -1.39
C ARG A 125 17.17 -34.78 -2.27
N GLN A 126 16.49 -35.59 -3.07
CA GLN A 126 15.35 -35.13 -3.88
C GLN A 126 14.21 -34.60 -3.01
N CYS A 127 13.91 -35.27 -1.89
CA CYS A 127 12.93 -34.78 -0.92
C CYS A 127 13.33 -33.41 -0.37
N PHE A 128 14.59 -33.27 0.06
CA PHE A 128 15.12 -32.01 0.59
C PHE A 128 15.09 -30.88 -0.46
N THR A 129 15.50 -31.13 -1.71
CA THR A 129 15.46 -30.12 -2.78
C THR A 129 14.05 -29.68 -3.15
N ASN A 130 13.05 -30.52 -2.90
CA ASN A 130 11.65 -30.21 -3.12
C ASN A 130 10.94 -29.63 -1.87
N GLY A 131 11.66 -29.39 -0.77
CA GLY A 131 11.13 -28.76 0.44
C GLY A 131 10.55 -29.73 1.48
N PHE A 132 10.66 -31.04 1.28
CA PHE A 132 10.13 -32.05 2.20
C PHE A 132 11.14 -32.40 3.28
N LEU A 133 10.80 -32.10 4.54
CA LEU A 133 11.64 -32.39 5.70
C LEU A 133 11.15 -33.57 6.52
N ASN A 134 9.84 -33.72 6.65
CA ASN A 134 9.21 -34.73 7.48
C ASN A 134 9.06 -36.02 6.67
N VAL A 135 10.20 -36.66 6.37
CA VAL A 135 10.27 -37.86 5.53
C VAL A 135 10.85 -39.04 6.29
N LEU A 136 10.16 -40.17 6.18
CA LEU A 136 10.60 -41.48 6.63
C LEU A 136 10.73 -42.43 5.45
N LEU A 137 11.73 -43.31 5.49
CA LEU A 137 11.85 -44.45 4.59
C LEU A 137 11.77 -45.73 5.41
N LEU A 138 10.88 -46.61 5.01
CA LEU A 138 10.70 -47.95 5.57
C LEU A 138 11.36 -48.95 4.64
N HIS A 139 12.39 -49.61 5.14
CA HIS A 139 13.17 -50.58 4.39
C HIS A 139 12.92 -52.00 4.89
N ASN A 140 12.87 -52.97 3.96
CA ASN A 140 12.53 -54.38 4.18
C ASN A 140 11.12 -54.60 4.75
N ILE A 141 10.10 -54.23 3.99
CA ILE A 141 8.68 -54.51 4.34
C ILE A 141 8.30 -55.96 4.00
N HIS A 142 9.21 -56.80 3.48
CA HIS A 142 8.90 -58.21 3.23
C HIS A 142 8.71 -59.00 4.53
N PHE A 143 7.46 -59.42 4.76
CA PHE A 143 6.96 -60.22 5.89
C PHE A 143 7.45 -61.67 5.87
N LYS A 144 8.78 -61.88 5.91
CA LYS A 144 9.33 -63.16 6.37
C LYS A 144 9.66 -63.04 7.84
N VAL A 145 9.02 -63.90 8.64
CA VAL A 145 9.29 -64.08 10.06
C VAL A 145 10.82 -64.16 10.26
N ASN A 146 11.36 -63.29 11.12
CA ASN A 146 12.78 -63.13 11.50
C ASN A 146 13.64 -62.08 10.74
N GLN A 147 13.08 -61.14 9.97
CA GLN A 147 13.86 -59.97 9.49
C GLN A 147 13.50 -58.69 10.25
N THR A 148 14.52 -57.91 10.61
CA THR A 148 14.37 -56.60 11.26
C THR A 148 14.11 -55.52 10.21
N PHE A 149 12.97 -54.83 10.34
CA PHE A 149 12.68 -53.64 9.54
C PHE A 149 13.58 -52.48 9.98
N LYS A 150 13.91 -51.59 9.05
CA LYS A 150 14.70 -50.38 9.34
C LYS A 150 13.95 -49.13 8.94
N ILE A 151 13.97 -48.13 9.83
CA ILE A 151 13.39 -46.82 9.58
C ILE A 151 14.52 -45.82 9.40
N TYR A 152 14.57 -45.18 8.25
CA TYR A 152 15.54 -44.13 7.97
C TYR A 152 14.85 -42.77 7.92
N THR A 153 15.56 -41.74 8.37
CA THR A 153 15.28 -40.34 8.08
C THR A 153 16.59 -39.64 7.75
N PHE A 154 16.53 -38.38 7.35
CA PHE A 154 17.72 -37.58 7.09
C PHE A 154 17.74 -36.31 7.95
N LEU A 155 18.94 -35.90 8.35
CA LEU A 155 19.22 -34.62 8.98
C LEU A 155 19.91 -33.73 7.93
N PRO A 156 19.29 -32.63 7.48
CA PRO A 156 19.86 -31.77 6.45
C PRO A 156 20.99 -30.86 6.95
N PHE A 157 21.05 -30.58 8.25
CA PHE A 157 21.98 -29.61 8.86
C PHE A 157 22.77 -30.22 10.02
N PRO A 158 24.03 -29.80 10.26
CA PRO A 158 24.86 -28.90 9.42
C PRO A 158 25.37 -29.56 8.14
N THR A 159 25.45 -30.90 8.12
CA THR A 159 25.82 -31.70 6.96
C THR A 159 24.74 -32.74 6.75
N PHE A 160 24.44 -33.04 5.48
CA PHE A 160 23.41 -34.00 5.12
C PHE A 160 23.82 -35.40 5.62
N LYS A 161 23.02 -35.97 6.52
CA LYS A 161 23.27 -37.29 7.12
C LYS A 161 21.99 -38.12 7.11
N ILE A 162 22.12 -39.39 6.78
CA ILE A 162 21.05 -40.38 6.93
C ILE A 162 21.18 -40.99 8.33
N VAL A 163 20.06 -41.12 9.03
CA VAL A 163 19.99 -41.65 10.39
C VAL A 163 18.99 -42.78 10.42
N GLU A 164 19.40 -43.92 10.98
CA GLU A 164 18.52 -45.02 11.32
C GLU A 164 17.85 -44.74 12.67
N LEU A 165 16.51 -44.74 12.70
CA LEU A 165 15.71 -44.49 13.91
C LEU A 165 15.50 -45.80 14.68
N ILE A 166 16.40 -46.08 15.62
CA ILE A 166 16.41 -47.34 16.40
C ILE A 166 15.46 -47.23 17.63
N GLU A 167 15.45 -46.09 18.32
CA GLU A 167 14.75 -45.88 19.61
C GLU A 167 13.79 -44.66 19.56
N ALA A 168 12.68 -44.78 18.83
CA ALA A 168 11.60 -43.79 18.87
C ALA A 168 10.46 -44.33 19.77
N GLU A 169 10.20 -43.74 20.93
CA GLU A 169 9.10 -44.17 21.81
C GLU A 169 7.77 -43.52 21.40
N ASN A 170 7.83 -42.27 20.93
CA ASN A 170 6.69 -41.46 20.52
C ASN A 170 6.64 -41.20 19.01
N THR A 171 5.48 -40.81 18.50
CA THR A 171 5.29 -40.41 17.09
C THR A 171 6.05 -39.13 16.75
N GLU A 172 6.29 -38.26 17.74
CA GLU A 172 7.11 -37.04 17.58
C GLU A 172 8.59 -37.35 17.34
N ASP A 173 9.09 -38.45 17.91
CA ASP A 173 10.48 -38.89 17.72
C ASP A 173 10.73 -39.40 16.29
N LEU A 174 9.67 -39.78 15.57
CA LEU A 174 9.75 -40.17 14.17
C LEU A 174 9.99 -38.96 13.24
N PHE A 175 9.56 -37.77 13.65
CA PHE A 175 9.70 -36.54 12.85
C PHE A 175 10.37 -35.45 13.70
N PRO A 176 11.68 -35.56 13.96
CA PRO A 176 12.38 -34.57 14.76
C PRO A 176 12.29 -33.18 14.12
N ASP A 177 12.20 -32.13 14.93
CA ASP A 177 12.22 -30.75 14.44
C ASP A 177 13.62 -30.39 13.92
N LYS A 178 13.78 -30.52 12.59
CA LYS A 178 15.02 -30.28 11.85
C LYS A 178 15.34 -28.79 11.67
N LEU A 179 14.42 -27.88 12.02
CA LEU A 179 14.55 -26.44 11.76
C LEU A 179 14.76 -25.59 13.01
N LYS A 180 14.99 -26.19 14.19
CA LYS A 180 15.32 -25.42 15.40
C LYS A 180 16.58 -24.56 15.22
N ASN A 181 17.59 -25.09 14.54
CA ASN A 181 18.80 -24.39 14.16
C ASN A 181 19.34 -25.01 12.85
N VAL A 182 19.58 -24.17 11.85
CA VAL A 182 20.07 -24.61 10.53
C VAL A 182 21.58 -24.45 10.35
N TYR A 183 22.31 -24.11 11.42
CA TYR A 183 23.77 -24.15 11.50
C TYR A 183 24.50 -23.42 10.36
N GLY A 184 24.02 -22.22 10.02
CA GLY A 184 24.59 -21.35 9.01
C GLY A 184 24.09 -21.59 7.60
N TYR A 185 23.03 -22.38 7.40
CA TYR A 185 22.44 -22.60 6.07
C TYR A 185 22.22 -21.28 5.32
N PRO A 186 22.74 -21.15 4.07
CA PRO A 186 22.69 -19.90 3.35
C PRO A 186 21.30 -19.64 2.78
N ILE A 187 20.66 -18.56 3.23
CA ILE A 187 19.46 -17.99 2.63
C ILE A 187 19.91 -17.06 1.51
N ARG A 188 19.64 -17.45 0.26
CA ARG A 188 20.01 -16.66 -0.92
C ARG A 188 18.99 -15.55 -1.13
N THR A 189 19.46 -14.31 -1.12
CA THR A 189 18.62 -13.13 -1.28
C THR A 189 19.23 -12.13 -2.25
N ILE A 190 18.41 -11.20 -2.73
CA ILE A 190 18.84 -10.05 -3.52
C ILE A 190 18.34 -8.78 -2.84
N PHE A 191 19.16 -7.74 -2.83
CA PHE A 191 18.76 -6.45 -2.30
C PHE A 191 18.60 -5.43 -3.44
N ARG A 192 17.38 -4.94 -3.62
CA ARG A 192 17.08 -3.83 -4.53
C ARG A 192 17.03 -2.52 -3.75
N HIS A 193 17.51 -1.43 -4.34
CA HIS A 193 17.29 -0.09 -3.79
C HIS A 193 15.81 0.32 -3.92
N ASP A 194 15.02 0.01 -2.89
CA ASP A 194 13.57 0.23 -2.80
C ASP A 194 13.23 0.83 -1.43
N TYR A 195 13.74 2.04 -1.18
CA TYR A 195 13.50 2.74 0.07
C TYR A 195 11.99 2.99 0.29
N PRO A 196 11.41 2.71 1.49
CA PRO A 196 12.06 2.30 2.75
C PRO A 196 12.09 0.77 3.02
N ARG A 197 11.68 -0.06 2.05
CA ARG A 197 11.48 -1.52 2.23
C ARG A 197 12.79 -2.27 2.35
N SER A 198 13.66 -2.05 1.38
CA SER A 198 15.00 -2.62 1.32
C SER A 198 15.89 -1.64 0.57
N TYR A 199 17.09 -1.38 1.06
CA TYR A 199 18.06 -0.53 0.41
C TYR A 199 19.44 -0.82 0.97
N PHE A 200 20.47 -0.31 0.32
CA PHE A 200 21.84 -0.39 0.82
C PHE A 200 22.43 1.01 0.84
N TYR A 201 23.31 1.24 1.81
CA TYR A 201 23.99 2.52 2.01
C TYR A 201 25.41 2.28 2.52
N LYS A 202 26.28 3.27 2.34
CA LYS A 202 27.62 3.23 2.93
C LYS A 202 27.60 4.11 4.17
N THR A 203 28.00 3.55 5.30
CA THR A 203 28.26 4.33 6.52
C THR A 203 29.39 5.34 6.28
N GLY A 204 29.51 6.36 7.14
CA GLY A 204 30.59 7.36 7.05
C GLY A 204 32.00 6.76 7.03
N ASN A 205 32.17 5.53 7.52
CA ASN A 205 33.41 4.76 7.51
C ASN A 205 33.62 3.92 6.23
N GLY A 206 32.76 4.10 5.21
CA GLY A 206 32.82 3.38 3.93
C GLY A 206 32.26 1.95 3.93
N ILE A 207 31.79 1.44 5.08
CA ILE A 207 31.24 0.08 5.20
C ILE A 207 29.82 0.06 4.61
N ALA A 208 29.61 -0.81 3.62
CA ALA A 208 28.30 -1.07 3.04
C ALA A 208 27.40 -1.80 4.05
N ARG A 209 26.20 -1.29 4.26
CA ARG A 209 25.16 -1.90 5.10
C ARG A 209 23.86 -1.95 4.32
N ASN A 210 23.08 -2.99 4.60
CA ASN A 210 21.73 -3.13 4.08
C ASN A 210 20.76 -2.56 5.13
N GLY A 211 19.87 -1.68 4.70
CA GLY A 211 18.80 -1.08 5.49
C GLY A 211 17.43 -1.45 4.96
N GLY A 212 16.41 -0.98 5.65
CA GLY A 212 15.01 -1.19 5.30
C GLY A 212 14.32 -2.19 6.21
N TYR A 213 13.02 -2.02 6.39
CA TYR A 213 12.28 -2.78 7.40
C TYR A 213 12.09 -4.25 7.00
N LEU A 214 12.02 -4.54 5.69
CA LEU A 214 11.97 -5.92 5.19
C LEU A 214 13.34 -6.58 5.24
N THR A 215 14.42 -5.82 5.02
CA THR A 215 15.79 -6.29 5.26
C THR A 215 15.98 -6.68 6.73
N LYS A 216 15.53 -5.83 7.66
CA LYS A 216 15.58 -6.09 9.11
C LYS A 216 14.80 -7.34 9.50
N MET A 217 13.58 -7.50 8.94
CA MET A 217 12.79 -8.71 9.11
C MET A 217 13.54 -9.98 8.67
N LEU A 218 14.13 -9.96 7.47
CA LEU A 218 14.84 -11.13 6.92
C LEU A 218 16.11 -11.45 7.72
N LEU A 219 16.85 -10.43 8.16
CA LEU A 219 18.03 -10.60 9.03
C LEU A 219 17.63 -11.21 10.39
N THR A 220 16.58 -10.69 11.03
CA THR A 220 16.09 -11.23 12.31
C THR A 220 15.58 -12.66 12.16
N PHE A 221 14.96 -13.00 11.03
CA PHE A 221 14.59 -14.38 10.72
C PHE A 221 15.83 -15.28 10.63
N ALA A 222 16.86 -14.86 9.90
CA ALA A 222 18.10 -15.63 9.75
C ALA A 222 18.78 -15.84 11.12
N GLU A 223 18.90 -14.79 11.93
CA GLU A 223 19.47 -14.87 13.28
C GLU A 223 18.69 -15.83 14.20
N ARG A 224 17.36 -15.78 14.15
CA ARG A 224 16.48 -16.62 15.00
C ARG A 224 16.67 -18.12 14.74
N TYR A 225 16.85 -18.50 13.49
CA TYR A 225 16.98 -19.90 13.08
C TYR A 225 18.44 -20.34 12.88
N GLY A 226 19.41 -19.47 13.18
CA GLY A 226 20.84 -19.74 13.00
C GLY A 226 21.23 -19.91 11.53
N ALA A 227 20.54 -19.25 10.60
CA ALA A 227 20.86 -19.23 9.18
C ALA A 227 21.86 -18.11 8.85
N SER A 228 22.54 -18.21 7.70
CA SER A 228 23.36 -17.12 7.16
C SER A 228 22.66 -16.46 5.98
N LEU A 229 22.86 -15.16 5.79
CA LEU A 229 22.29 -14.46 4.64
C LEU A 229 23.33 -14.35 3.52
N HIS A 230 23.06 -14.95 2.38
CA HIS A 230 23.91 -14.90 1.20
C HIS A 230 23.32 -13.94 0.17
N VAL A 231 23.94 -12.77 0.03
CA VAL A 231 23.48 -11.75 -0.93
C VAL A 231 24.04 -12.08 -2.31
N VAL A 232 23.15 -12.49 -3.22
CA VAL A 232 23.50 -12.84 -4.60
C VAL A 232 23.90 -11.59 -5.38
N ASP A 233 23.16 -10.50 -5.21
CA ASP A 233 23.44 -9.23 -5.87
C ASP A 233 22.81 -8.04 -5.10
N THR A 234 23.35 -6.84 -5.34
CA THR A 234 22.81 -5.56 -4.86
C THR A 234 22.61 -4.63 -6.05
N VAL A 235 21.36 -4.31 -6.37
CA VAL A 235 20.99 -3.60 -7.60
C VAL A 235 20.16 -2.35 -7.32
N ASN A 236 20.42 -1.27 -8.05
CA ASN A 236 19.62 -0.04 -7.94
C ASN A 236 18.21 -0.27 -8.50
N SER A 237 18.13 -0.82 -9.71
CA SER A 237 16.87 -1.16 -10.37
C SER A 237 16.89 -2.61 -10.82
N LEU A 238 15.76 -3.30 -10.65
CA LEU A 238 15.56 -4.67 -11.09
C LEU A 238 14.18 -4.79 -11.70
N ASP A 239 14.10 -5.36 -12.89
CA ASP A 239 12.83 -5.77 -13.49
C ASP A 239 12.16 -6.83 -12.61
N LYS A 240 10.88 -6.62 -12.26
CA LYS A 240 10.08 -7.58 -11.51
C LYS A 240 10.04 -8.95 -12.20
N ASN A 241 9.99 -8.99 -13.54
CA ASN A 241 9.99 -10.25 -14.27
C ASN A 241 11.31 -11.02 -14.09
N LYS A 242 12.44 -10.30 -14.08
CA LYS A 242 13.76 -10.89 -13.80
C LYS A 242 13.85 -11.40 -12.36
N LEU A 243 13.32 -10.65 -11.39
CA LEU A 243 13.25 -11.11 -10.00
C LEU A 243 12.43 -12.40 -9.88
N ILE A 244 11.26 -12.44 -10.51
CA ILE A 244 10.40 -13.64 -10.53
C ILE A 244 11.12 -14.81 -11.21
N SER A 245 11.84 -14.58 -12.31
CA SER A 245 12.59 -15.66 -12.98
C SER A 245 13.70 -16.20 -12.09
N MET A 246 14.47 -15.34 -11.41
CA MET A 246 15.54 -15.78 -10.49
C MET A 246 15.01 -16.60 -9.30
N ILE A 247 13.80 -16.29 -8.82
CA ILE A 247 13.13 -17.07 -7.77
C ILE A 247 12.66 -18.42 -8.32
N LYS A 248 12.13 -18.45 -9.55
CA LYS A 248 11.71 -19.69 -10.22
C LYS A 248 12.86 -20.62 -10.59
N THR A 249 14.00 -20.07 -11.02
CA THR A 249 15.21 -20.85 -11.32
C THR A 249 15.94 -21.29 -10.05
N GLY A 250 15.55 -20.76 -8.89
CA GLY A 250 16.17 -21.06 -7.60
C GLY A 250 17.55 -20.48 -7.45
N GLU A 251 17.85 -19.37 -8.13
CA GLU A 251 19.02 -18.53 -7.83
C GLU A 251 18.84 -17.77 -6.50
N ILE A 252 17.59 -17.44 -6.17
CA ILE A 252 17.19 -16.70 -4.97
C ILE A 252 16.11 -17.51 -4.23
N ASP A 253 16.24 -17.60 -2.91
CA ASP A 253 15.25 -18.26 -2.05
C ASP A 253 14.11 -17.31 -1.65
N VAL A 254 14.46 -16.08 -1.27
CA VAL A 254 13.51 -15.05 -0.82
C VAL A 254 14.04 -13.66 -1.13
N ALA A 255 13.17 -12.74 -1.54
CA ALA A 255 13.52 -11.33 -1.71
C ALA A 255 12.73 -10.43 -0.74
N PRO A 256 13.37 -9.49 -0.04
CA PRO A 256 12.73 -8.50 0.83
C PRO A 256 12.13 -7.35 0.00
N ASN A 257 11.37 -7.69 -1.03
CA ASN A 257 10.66 -6.76 -1.91
C ASN A 257 9.18 -7.10 -1.93
N LEU A 258 8.33 -6.08 -2.01
CA LEU A 258 6.89 -6.27 -2.10
C LEU A 258 6.50 -6.33 -3.58
N ILE A 259 6.06 -7.50 -4.01
CA ILE A 259 5.49 -7.68 -5.34
C ILE A 259 3.99 -7.95 -5.18
N PRO A 260 3.12 -7.24 -5.92
CA PRO A 260 1.71 -7.61 -5.98
C PRO A 260 1.59 -9.08 -6.41
N PRO A 261 0.75 -9.89 -5.76
CA PRO A 261 0.57 -11.29 -6.16
C PRO A 261 0.08 -11.33 -7.61
N VAL A 262 0.88 -11.94 -8.50
CA VAL A 262 0.46 -12.20 -9.88
C VAL A 262 0.00 -13.65 -9.93
N MET A 263 -1.31 -13.84 -10.14
CA MET A 263 -1.95 -15.17 -10.17
C MET A 263 -1.16 -16.14 -11.04
N GLY A 264 -0.79 -17.29 -10.47
CA GLY A 264 -0.09 -18.39 -11.15
C GLY A 264 1.38 -18.13 -11.51
N LYS A 265 1.96 -16.96 -11.19
CA LYS A 265 3.35 -16.62 -11.56
C LYS A 265 4.31 -16.50 -10.38
N THR A 266 3.82 -16.30 -9.16
CA THR A 266 4.67 -16.06 -7.98
C THR A 266 4.24 -16.92 -6.81
N THR A 267 5.16 -17.68 -6.23
CA THR A 267 5.01 -18.21 -4.87
C THR A 267 5.37 -17.11 -3.89
N ASN A 268 4.46 -16.85 -2.95
CA ASN A 268 4.52 -15.72 -2.04
C ASN A 268 4.57 -16.21 -0.60
N SER A 269 5.17 -15.39 0.26
CA SER A 269 5.12 -15.55 1.71
C SER A 269 3.73 -15.24 2.27
N TYR A 270 3.58 -15.45 3.57
CA TYR A 270 2.48 -14.91 4.36
C TYR A 270 2.31 -13.39 4.13
N PRO A 271 1.07 -12.89 4.04
CA PRO A 271 0.80 -11.48 3.78
C PRO A 271 1.26 -10.57 4.91
N LEU A 272 2.02 -9.53 4.54
CA LEU A 272 2.56 -8.54 5.48
C LEU A 272 1.53 -7.49 5.85
N ASN A 273 0.94 -6.86 4.83
CA ASN A 273 -0.10 -5.84 5.00
C ASN A 273 -0.86 -5.60 3.68
N LYS A 274 -2.03 -4.98 3.81
CA LYS A 274 -2.73 -4.38 2.67
C LYS A 274 -2.04 -3.06 2.30
N MET A 275 -1.76 -2.89 1.01
CA MET A 275 -1.09 -1.71 0.48
C MET A 275 -1.96 -1.00 -0.55
N ASN A 276 -2.09 0.31 -0.37
CA ASN A 276 -2.84 1.19 -1.27
C ASN A 276 -1.86 2.03 -2.07
N VAL A 277 -2.08 2.16 -3.37
CA VAL A 277 -1.40 3.10 -4.25
C VAL A 277 -2.34 4.27 -4.51
N LEU A 278 -1.99 5.44 -3.98
CA LEU A 278 -2.74 6.68 -4.13
C LEU A 278 -1.96 7.66 -5.00
N LEU A 279 -2.69 8.56 -5.66
CA LEU A 279 -2.07 9.69 -6.32
C LEU A 279 -1.71 10.75 -5.28
N VAL A 280 -0.47 11.20 -5.31
CA VAL A 280 0.06 12.30 -4.50
C VAL A 280 0.22 13.50 -5.41
N ALA A 281 -0.55 14.55 -5.13
CA ALA A 281 -0.56 15.76 -5.92
C ALA A 281 0.16 16.90 -5.18
N PRO A 282 0.77 17.85 -5.91
CA PRO A 282 1.26 19.09 -5.31
C PRO A 282 0.13 19.87 -4.66
N GLN A 283 0.42 20.40 -3.48
CA GLN A 283 -0.42 21.39 -2.84
C GLN A 283 -0.41 22.65 -3.71
N LEU A 284 -1.61 23.10 -4.10
CA LEU A 284 -1.79 24.08 -5.16
C LEU A 284 -1.18 25.45 -4.84
N LYS A 285 -1.08 26.27 -5.89
CA LYS A 285 -0.55 27.63 -5.80
C LYS A 285 -1.32 28.44 -4.78
N LYS A 286 -0.60 29.31 -4.07
CA LYS A 286 -1.22 30.31 -3.19
C LYS A 286 -2.16 31.16 -4.05
N VAL A 287 -3.41 31.28 -3.62
CA VAL A 287 -4.34 32.21 -4.27
C VAL A 287 -3.71 33.61 -4.14
N PRO A 288 -3.60 34.38 -5.25
CA PRO A 288 -3.04 35.72 -5.18
C PRO A 288 -3.80 36.56 -4.14
N ARG A 289 -3.05 37.26 -3.29
CA ARG A 289 -3.63 37.97 -2.13
C ARG A 289 -4.63 39.06 -2.52
N PHE A 290 -4.48 39.68 -3.69
CA PHE A 290 -5.45 40.66 -4.19
C PHE A 290 -6.85 40.05 -4.39
N MET A 291 -6.95 38.75 -4.68
CA MET A 291 -8.25 38.06 -4.82
C MET A 291 -8.93 37.81 -3.47
N TYR A 292 -8.24 37.98 -2.34
CA TYR A 292 -8.81 37.70 -1.02
C TYR A 292 -9.95 38.66 -0.67
N LEU A 293 -10.02 39.82 -1.33
CA LEU A 293 -11.09 40.80 -1.16
C LEU A 293 -12.37 40.43 -1.92
N LEU A 294 -12.25 39.68 -3.02
CA LEU A 294 -13.40 39.30 -3.85
C LEU A 294 -13.98 37.94 -3.43
N LYS A 295 -13.13 37.06 -2.90
CA LYS A 295 -13.48 35.68 -2.52
C LYS A 295 -14.46 35.50 -1.34
N PRO A 296 -14.63 36.43 -0.36
CA PRO A 296 -15.49 36.19 0.79
C PRO A 296 -16.94 35.90 0.44
N PHE A 297 -17.40 36.44 -0.70
CA PHE A 297 -18.73 36.20 -1.25
C PHE A 297 -18.62 35.66 -2.68
N ASP A 298 -19.40 34.64 -2.97
CA ASP A 298 -19.55 34.12 -4.33
C ASP A 298 -20.24 35.14 -5.23
N LEU A 299 -20.04 35.01 -6.55
CA LEU A 299 -20.66 35.88 -7.56
C LEU A 299 -22.18 36.01 -7.35
N SER A 300 -22.85 34.91 -6.98
CA SER A 300 -24.30 34.88 -6.71
C SER A 300 -24.73 35.81 -5.59
N ILE A 301 -23.93 35.94 -4.52
CA ILE A 301 -24.20 36.86 -3.41
C ILE A 301 -24.00 38.30 -3.87
N TRP A 302 -22.93 38.59 -4.61
CA TRP A 302 -22.69 39.93 -5.17
C TRP A 302 -23.82 40.38 -6.10
N VAL A 303 -24.29 39.49 -6.98
CA VAL A 303 -25.42 39.75 -7.88
C VAL A 303 -26.71 39.95 -7.08
N SER A 304 -26.93 39.15 -6.02
CA SER A 304 -28.12 39.30 -5.15
C SER A 304 -28.10 40.61 -4.35
N LEU A 305 -26.93 41.06 -3.92
CA LEU A 305 -26.75 42.35 -3.26
C LEU A 305 -27.05 43.50 -4.24
N GLY A 306 -26.53 43.40 -5.47
CA GLY A 306 -26.79 44.38 -6.52
C GLY A 306 -28.28 44.45 -6.90
N SER A 307 -28.95 43.30 -7.03
CA SER A 307 -30.38 43.25 -7.32
C SER A 307 -31.23 43.80 -6.18
N PHE A 308 -30.87 43.51 -4.92
CA PHE A 308 -31.53 44.09 -3.74
C PHE A 308 -31.36 45.62 -3.67
N LEU A 309 -30.16 46.13 -3.93
CA LEU A 309 -29.88 47.57 -3.99
C LEU A 309 -30.75 48.26 -5.03
N LEU A 310 -30.85 47.70 -6.24
CA LEU A 310 -31.70 48.21 -7.30
C LEU A 310 -33.19 48.16 -6.91
N TYR A 311 -33.64 47.05 -6.31
CA TYR A 311 -35.01 46.93 -5.82
C TYR A 311 -35.35 48.00 -4.77
N ALA A 312 -34.49 48.20 -3.77
CA ALA A 312 -34.70 49.17 -2.71
C ALA A 312 -34.67 50.62 -3.26
N ALA A 313 -33.76 50.93 -4.19
CA ALA A 313 -33.69 52.23 -4.85
C ALA A 313 -34.94 52.52 -5.70
N LEU A 314 -35.46 51.52 -6.41
CA LEU A 314 -36.71 51.64 -7.18
C LEU A 314 -37.91 51.81 -6.26
N ALA A 315 -37.98 51.06 -5.15
CA ALA A 315 -39.04 51.20 -4.15
C ALA A 315 -39.04 52.62 -3.54
N GLU A 316 -37.88 53.14 -3.19
CA GLU A 316 -37.73 54.50 -2.68
C GLU A 316 -38.10 55.55 -3.74
N GLY A 317 -37.63 55.38 -4.99
CA GLY A 317 -37.98 56.24 -6.12
C GLY A 317 -39.49 56.28 -6.41
N LEU A 318 -40.17 55.13 -6.34
CA LEU A 318 -41.62 55.06 -6.46
C LEU A 318 -42.34 55.81 -5.33
N ILE A 319 -41.84 55.73 -4.09
CA ILE A 319 -42.39 56.51 -2.97
C ILE A 319 -42.20 58.01 -3.22
N LEU A 320 -41.04 58.44 -3.69
CA LEU A 320 -40.79 59.85 -4.02
C LEU A 320 -41.77 60.38 -5.09
N ILE A 321 -42.02 59.59 -6.13
CA ILE A 321 -42.98 59.94 -7.18
C ILE A 321 -44.41 60.01 -6.64
N LEU A 322 -44.85 58.97 -5.91
CA LEU A 322 -46.24 58.86 -5.44
C LEU A 322 -46.58 59.84 -4.32
N VAL A 323 -45.60 60.21 -3.48
CA VAL A 323 -45.83 61.04 -2.29
C VAL A 323 -45.45 62.50 -2.51
N PHE A 324 -44.27 62.74 -3.07
CA PHE A 324 -43.68 64.08 -3.17
C PHE A 324 -43.74 64.64 -4.60
N LYS A 325 -44.17 63.85 -5.58
CA LYS A 325 -44.22 64.21 -7.01
C LYS A 325 -42.88 64.70 -7.55
N THR A 326 -41.78 64.22 -6.96
CA THR A 326 -40.41 64.51 -7.39
C THR A 326 -39.82 63.27 -8.06
N ILE A 327 -38.97 63.49 -9.06
CA ILE A 327 -38.25 62.42 -9.75
C ILE A 327 -36.77 62.58 -9.39
N ASP A 328 -36.31 61.79 -8.42
CA ASP A 328 -34.93 61.79 -7.92
C ASP A 328 -34.43 60.36 -7.69
N PHE A 329 -34.32 59.60 -8.79
CA PHE A 329 -33.84 58.21 -8.74
C PHE A 329 -32.36 58.12 -8.32
N GLY A 330 -31.54 59.11 -8.70
CA GLY A 330 -30.13 59.16 -8.31
C GLY A 330 -29.97 59.36 -6.81
N GLY A 331 -30.73 60.30 -6.22
CA GLY A 331 -30.76 60.51 -4.78
C GLY A 331 -31.29 59.29 -4.01
N ALA A 332 -32.34 58.63 -4.52
CA ALA A 332 -32.86 57.40 -3.94
C ALA A 332 -31.82 56.26 -3.93
N PHE A 333 -31.11 56.05 -5.05
CA PHE A 333 -30.05 55.05 -5.10
C PHE A 333 -28.91 55.37 -4.13
N MET A 334 -28.46 56.62 -4.08
CA MET A 334 -27.40 57.04 -3.15
C MET A 334 -27.83 56.89 -1.69
N SER A 335 -29.09 57.21 -1.37
CA SER A 335 -29.68 57.04 -0.03
C SER A 335 -29.59 55.58 0.45
N VAL A 336 -30.07 54.65 -0.39
CA VAL A 336 -30.01 53.21 -0.10
C VAL A 336 -28.57 52.71 -0.03
N PHE A 337 -27.70 53.15 -0.95
CA PHE A 337 -26.30 52.74 -0.99
C PHE A 337 -25.52 53.19 0.26
N LEU A 338 -25.73 54.44 0.70
CA LEU A 338 -25.16 54.97 1.94
C LEU A 338 -25.67 54.21 3.16
N GLY A 339 -26.95 53.84 3.17
CA GLY A 339 -27.56 53.00 4.20
C GLY A 339 -26.88 51.63 4.35
N ILE A 340 -26.50 50.98 3.24
CA ILE A 340 -25.76 49.70 3.29
C ILE A 340 -24.36 49.89 3.88
N ILE A 341 -23.68 50.99 3.58
CA ILE A 341 -22.28 51.23 4.00
C ILE A 341 -22.20 51.93 5.37
N TYR A 342 -23.31 52.01 6.12
CA TYR A 342 -23.36 52.69 7.43
C TYR A 342 -23.05 54.19 7.40
N GLN A 343 -23.18 54.82 6.24
CA GLN A 343 -23.05 56.27 6.16
C GLN A 343 -24.40 56.92 6.42
N GLY A 344 -24.38 58.04 7.15
CA GLY A 344 -25.57 58.77 7.53
C GLY A 344 -26.36 59.19 6.30
N VAL A 345 -27.60 58.71 6.20
CA VAL A 345 -28.57 59.17 5.21
C VAL A 345 -29.22 60.45 5.74
N GLY A 346 -29.34 61.47 4.90
CA GLY A 346 -29.96 62.75 5.26
C GLY A 346 -31.41 62.59 5.74
N GLY A 347 -31.98 63.68 6.32
CA GLY A 347 -33.21 63.70 7.14
C GLY A 347 -34.53 63.14 6.56
N ARG A 348 -34.55 62.56 5.35
CA ARG A 348 -35.72 61.92 4.72
C ARG A 348 -36.19 60.66 5.47
N LEU A 349 -35.32 60.04 6.27
CA LEU A 349 -35.59 58.88 7.14
C LEU A 349 -36.79 59.08 8.08
N PHE A 350 -36.95 60.30 8.61
CA PHE A 350 -37.96 60.63 9.62
C PHE A 350 -39.22 61.26 9.05
N GLU A 351 -39.29 61.48 7.74
CA GLU A 351 -40.45 62.11 7.13
C GLU A 351 -41.66 61.18 7.09
N ARG A 352 -41.47 59.86 6.87
CA ARG A 352 -42.54 58.84 6.89
C ARG A 352 -42.06 57.44 7.26
N TRP A 353 -42.94 56.68 7.91
CA TRP A 353 -42.70 55.28 8.32
C TRP A 353 -42.30 54.33 7.17
N ARG A 354 -42.73 54.59 5.93
CA ARG A 354 -42.37 53.77 4.76
C ARG A 354 -40.87 53.86 4.41
N PHE A 355 -40.28 55.05 4.52
CA PHE A 355 -38.83 55.23 4.36
C PHE A 355 -38.09 54.56 5.51
N ALA A 356 -38.60 54.67 6.74
CA ALA A 356 -38.03 54.01 7.91
C ALA A 356 -38.01 52.48 7.77
N ILE A 357 -39.02 51.86 7.15
CA ILE A 357 -39.00 50.40 6.88
C ILE A 357 -37.93 50.03 5.86
N ILE A 358 -37.86 50.72 4.72
CA ILE A 358 -36.87 50.42 3.67
C ILE A 358 -35.47 50.58 4.24
N HIS A 359 -35.19 51.71 4.89
CA HIS A 359 -33.88 51.96 5.47
C HIS A 359 -33.58 51.04 6.65
N GLY A 360 -34.58 50.68 7.46
CA GLY A 360 -34.43 49.68 8.52
C GLY A 360 -34.01 48.31 7.97
N GLN A 361 -34.63 47.86 6.89
CA GLN A 361 -34.26 46.62 6.20
C GLN A 361 -32.85 46.69 5.60
N VAL A 362 -32.53 47.81 4.94
CA VAL A 362 -31.22 48.07 4.34
C VAL A 362 -30.11 48.08 5.40
N LEU A 363 -30.35 48.73 6.55
CA LEU A 363 -29.42 48.75 7.68
C LEU A 363 -29.20 47.36 8.28
N ILE A 364 -30.28 46.62 8.58
CA ILE A 364 -30.15 45.26 9.13
C ILE A 364 -29.40 44.35 8.16
N LEU A 365 -29.70 44.42 6.86
CA LEU A 365 -28.99 43.64 5.85
C LEU A 365 -27.52 44.05 5.74
N GLY A 366 -27.25 45.36 5.69
CA GLY A 366 -25.88 45.90 5.68
C GLY A 366 -25.10 45.44 6.91
N PHE A 367 -25.75 45.30 8.08
CA PHE A 367 -25.13 44.84 9.33
C PHE A 367 -24.60 43.45 9.18
N ILE A 368 -25.50 42.57 8.76
CA ILE A 368 -25.23 41.16 8.63
C ILE A 368 -24.12 40.99 7.59
N LEU A 369 -24.28 41.57 6.39
CA LEU A 369 -23.33 41.39 5.30
C LEU A 369 -21.94 41.95 5.61
N ILE A 370 -21.82 43.16 6.17
CA ILE A 370 -20.51 43.75 6.49
C ILE A 370 -19.81 42.94 7.58
N ASN A 371 -20.52 42.53 8.63
CA ASN A 371 -19.93 41.70 9.69
C ASN A 371 -19.49 40.33 9.18
N PHE A 372 -20.32 39.65 8.36
CA PHE A 372 -19.94 38.38 7.75
C PHE A 372 -18.74 38.53 6.81
N TYR A 373 -18.74 39.56 5.97
CA TYR A 373 -17.63 39.86 5.06
C TYR A 373 -16.33 40.10 5.83
N LEU A 374 -16.36 40.95 6.86
CA LEU A 374 -15.19 41.25 7.70
C LEU A 374 -14.70 40.02 8.46
N ALA A 375 -15.60 39.17 8.97
CA ALA A 375 -15.22 37.94 9.65
C ALA A 375 -14.51 36.96 8.71
N ILE A 376 -15.04 36.75 7.50
CA ILE A 376 -14.43 35.87 6.49
C ILE A 376 -13.10 36.47 6.01
N LEU A 377 -13.07 37.78 5.72
CA LEU A 377 -11.85 38.45 5.29
C LEU A 377 -10.76 38.39 6.37
N SER A 378 -11.09 38.60 7.64
CA SER A 378 -10.15 38.45 8.76
C SER A 378 -9.59 37.03 8.84
N SER A 379 -10.43 36.01 8.65
CA SER A 379 -9.99 34.62 8.53
C SER A 379 -9.05 34.38 7.34
N TYR A 380 -9.34 34.98 6.19
CA TYR A 380 -8.49 34.87 4.99
C TYR A 380 -7.17 35.63 5.11
N LEU A 381 -7.12 36.72 5.87
CA LEU A 381 -5.89 37.46 6.13
C LEU A 381 -5.01 36.77 7.18
N THR A 382 -5.61 36.00 8.10
CA THR A 382 -4.88 35.22 9.10
C THR A 382 -4.38 33.88 8.55
N VAL A 383 -5.15 33.23 7.69
CA VAL A 383 -4.81 31.94 7.07
C VAL A 383 -4.59 32.10 5.57
N GLU A 384 -3.40 31.74 5.10
CA GLU A 384 -3.11 31.69 3.66
C GLU A 384 -4.09 30.74 2.94
N LEU A 385 -4.77 31.26 1.92
CA LEU A 385 -5.68 30.52 1.04
C LEU A 385 -4.93 29.83 -0.08
N PHE A 386 -5.28 28.57 -0.29
CA PHE A 386 -4.79 27.71 -1.35
C PHE A 386 -5.98 27.25 -2.20
N GLU A 387 -5.71 26.84 -3.43
CA GLU A 387 -6.74 26.22 -4.28
C GLU A 387 -7.07 24.80 -3.78
N LYS A 388 -8.21 24.25 -4.23
CA LYS A 388 -8.70 22.92 -3.82
C LYS A 388 -7.94 21.82 -4.56
N TYR A 389 -7.42 20.82 -3.84
CA TYR A 389 -6.73 19.67 -4.43
C TYR A 389 -7.52 19.03 -5.57
N PRO A 390 -6.85 18.57 -6.64
CA PRO A 390 -7.50 17.78 -7.66
C PRO A 390 -8.01 16.49 -7.02
N LYS A 391 -9.33 16.30 -7.01
CA LYS A 391 -10.00 15.12 -6.45
C LYS A 391 -10.30 14.06 -7.50
N THR A 392 -10.24 14.44 -8.77
CA THR A 392 -10.67 13.62 -9.90
C THR A 392 -9.62 13.61 -11.00
N TYR A 393 -9.61 12.55 -11.82
CA TYR A 393 -8.75 12.47 -13.00
C TYR A 393 -9.01 13.60 -14.02
N SER A 394 -10.26 14.07 -14.12
CA SER A 394 -10.63 15.21 -14.96
C SER A 394 -9.95 16.50 -14.51
N GLU A 395 -9.95 16.79 -13.20
CA GLU A 395 -9.26 17.97 -12.64
C GLU A 395 -7.74 17.88 -12.86
N ILE A 396 -7.15 16.68 -12.81
CA ILE A 396 -5.72 16.49 -13.13
C ILE A 396 -5.46 16.82 -14.62
N ARG A 397 -6.33 16.35 -15.52
CA ARG A 397 -6.22 16.68 -16.95
C ARG A 397 -6.36 18.17 -17.22
N GLU A 398 -7.34 18.84 -16.60
CA GLU A 398 -7.56 20.28 -16.73
C GLU A 398 -6.37 21.10 -16.22
N SER A 399 -5.68 20.61 -15.19
CA SER A 399 -4.46 21.24 -14.67
C SER A 399 -3.25 21.14 -15.61
N GLY A 400 -3.30 20.27 -16.63
CA GLY A 400 -2.20 19.99 -17.55
C GLY A 400 -1.04 19.18 -16.93
N MET A 401 -1.21 18.66 -15.71
CA MET A 401 -0.18 17.87 -15.03
C MET A 401 -0.16 16.42 -15.53
N LYS A 402 1.04 15.84 -15.61
CA LYS A 402 1.23 14.42 -15.89
C LYS A 402 1.44 13.61 -14.61
N ILE A 403 1.03 12.35 -14.63
CA ILE A 403 1.16 11.40 -13.53
C ILE A 403 2.42 10.56 -13.74
N MET A 404 3.40 10.70 -12.85
CA MET A 404 4.63 9.91 -12.82
C MET A 404 4.38 8.61 -12.03
N ALA A 405 4.72 7.47 -12.63
CA ALA A 405 4.61 6.16 -12.00
C ALA A 405 5.84 5.29 -12.27
N GLU A 406 6.15 4.38 -11.34
CA GLU A 406 7.22 3.39 -11.55
C GLU A 406 6.88 2.50 -12.74
N ARG A 407 7.82 2.35 -13.69
CA ARG A 407 7.67 1.54 -14.92
C ARG A 407 7.13 0.13 -14.65
N ASN A 408 7.71 -0.55 -13.66
CA ASN A 408 7.33 -1.92 -13.29
C ASN A 408 5.97 -2.01 -12.59
N SER A 409 5.43 -0.89 -12.10
CA SER A 409 4.14 -0.84 -11.41
C SER A 409 3.04 -0.30 -12.31
N LEU A 410 3.35 0.60 -13.24
CA LEU A 410 2.40 1.15 -14.21
C LEU A 410 1.75 0.05 -15.07
N SER A 411 2.54 -0.93 -15.53
CA SER A 411 2.01 -2.08 -16.27
C SER A 411 0.96 -2.85 -15.47
N HIS A 412 1.15 -2.99 -14.15
CA HIS A 412 0.21 -3.66 -13.27
C HIS A 412 -1.04 -2.81 -13.03
N TYR A 413 -0.88 -1.49 -12.84
CA TYR A 413 -2.01 -0.57 -12.68
C TYR A 413 -2.95 -0.62 -13.89
N ILE A 414 -2.38 -0.66 -15.10
CA ILE A 414 -3.15 -0.76 -16.34
C ILE A 414 -3.80 -2.14 -16.48
N TYR A 415 -3.06 -3.22 -16.21
CA TYR A 415 -3.56 -4.59 -16.34
C TYR A 415 -4.73 -4.89 -15.41
N PHE A 416 -4.69 -4.41 -14.17
CA PHE A 416 -5.73 -4.63 -13.17
C PHE A 416 -6.86 -3.58 -13.20
N GLY A 417 -6.91 -2.72 -14.24
CA GLY A 417 -7.98 -1.72 -14.39
C GLY A 417 -7.92 -0.55 -13.40
N GLY A 418 -6.76 -0.36 -12.75
CA GLY A 418 -6.51 0.72 -11.79
C GLY A 418 -6.42 2.12 -12.41
N VAL A 419 -6.21 2.17 -13.74
CA VAL A 419 -6.19 3.39 -14.54
C VAL A 419 -7.42 3.38 -15.45
N PRO A 420 -8.34 4.36 -15.36
CA PRO A 420 -9.48 4.41 -16.26
C PRO A 420 -9.02 4.65 -17.70
N ASP A 421 -9.65 3.98 -18.67
CA ASP A 421 -9.18 3.89 -20.06
C ASP A 421 -8.91 5.24 -20.72
N GLY A 422 -9.74 6.24 -20.43
CA GLY A 422 -9.63 7.58 -20.98
C GLY A 422 -8.53 8.46 -20.38
N TYR A 423 -7.73 7.96 -19.43
CA TYR A 423 -6.67 8.74 -18.74
C TYR A 423 -5.29 8.08 -18.76
N LYS A 424 -5.10 7.01 -19.54
CA LYS A 424 -3.82 6.30 -19.67
C LYS A 424 -2.71 7.20 -20.23
N ASP A 425 -3.06 8.17 -21.07
CA ASP A 425 -2.21 9.21 -21.65
C ASP A 425 -1.60 10.17 -20.62
N LEU A 426 -2.24 10.32 -19.45
CA LEU A 426 -1.69 11.15 -18.37
C LEU A 426 -0.48 10.51 -17.70
N TYR A 427 -0.34 9.18 -17.79
CA TYR A 427 0.72 8.45 -17.11
C TYR A 427 1.99 8.38 -17.95
N PHE A 428 3.13 8.55 -17.28
CA PHE A 428 4.44 8.26 -17.86
C PHE A 428 5.28 7.42 -16.90
N ALA A 429 5.96 6.43 -17.47
CA ALA A 429 6.75 5.45 -16.75
C ALA A 429 8.17 5.94 -16.51
N VAL A 430 8.62 5.84 -15.26
CA VAL A 430 9.93 6.26 -14.79
C VAL A 430 10.55 5.18 -13.91
N ASP A 431 11.87 5.16 -13.77
CA ASP A 431 12.55 4.22 -12.86
C ASP A 431 12.36 4.65 -11.39
N VAL A 432 12.51 3.70 -10.45
CA VAL A 432 12.26 3.98 -9.01
C VAL A 432 13.15 5.09 -8.48
N ASP A 433 14.43 5.10 -8.85
CA ASP A 433 15.38 6.09 -8.34
C ASP A 433 15.05 7.51 -8.81
N GLU A 434 14.62 7.66 -10.06
CA GLU A 434 14.20 8.94 -10.62
C GLU A 434 12.89 9.39 -9.96
N LEU A 435 11.90 8.51 -9.83
CA LEU A 435 10.64 8.77 -9.12
C LEU A 435 10.91 9.25 -7.68
N LEU A 436 11.72 8.52 -6.91
CA LEU A 436 12.05 8.87 -5.53
C LEU A 436 12.86 10.15 -5.44
N THR A 437 13.74 10.43 -6.42
CA THR A 437 14.50 11.69 -6.46
C THR A 437 13.55 12.88 -6.63
N HIS A 438 12.57 12.81 -7.53
CA HIS A 438 11.57 13.87 -7.71
C HIS A 438 10.65 14.04 -6.49
N VAL A 439 10.24 12.93 -5.86
CA VAL A 439 9.39 12.94 -4.67
C VAL A 439 10.12 13.55 -3.47
N PHE A 440 11.36 13.13 -3.20
CA PHE A 440 12.14 13.66 -2.07
C PHE A 440 12.77 15.02 -2.34
N SER A 441 12.91 15.44 -3.59
CA SER A 441 13.19 16.85 -3.92
C SER A 441 11.95 17.74 -3.81
N LEU A 442 10.80 17.19 -3.43
CA LEU A 442 9.50 17.89 -3.31
C LEU A 442 9.10 18.64 -4.58
N ASN A 443 9.35 18.04 -5.75
CA ASN A 443 9.03 18.68 -7.02
C ASN A 443 7.51 18.73 -7.24
N THR A 444 6.96 19.93 -7.43
CA THR A 444 5.52 20.17 -7.58
C THR A 444 5.01 20.20 -9.03
N SER A 445 5.84 19.79 -10.00
CA SER A 445 5.50 19.83 -11.43
C SER A 445 4.69 18.62 -11.90
N TYR A 446 4.62 17.56 -11.07
CA TYR A 446 4.02 16.28 -11.43
C TYR A 446 3.12 15.75 -10.30
N VAL A 447 2.18 14.90 -10.66
CA VAL A 447 1.44 14.04 -9.73
C VAL A 447 2.16 12.70 -9.64
N TYR A 448 2.28 12.11 -8.46
CA TYR A 448 3.04 10.86 -8.25
C TYR A 448 2.12 9.72 -7.84
N GLY A 449 2.26 8.54 -8.43
CA GLY A 449 1.63 7.31 -7.91
C GLY A 449 2.50 6.68 -6.84
N LEU A 450 2.10 6.79 -5.57
CA LEU A 450 2.88 6.28 -4.42
C LEU A 450 2.06 5.28 -3.59
N SER A 451 2.77 4.26 -3.08
CA SER A 451 2.21 3.31 -2.11
C SER A 451 2.14 3.92 -0.71
N SER A 452 1.26 3.38 0.13
CA SER A 452 0.98 3.87 1.49
C SER A 452 2.22 4.03 2.37
N ASP A 453 3.17 3.10 2.29
CA ASP A 453 4.45 3.17 3.01
C ASP A 453 5.33 4.35 2.55
N ARG A 454 5.37 4.62 1.25
CA ARG A 454 6.09 5.77 0.67
C ARG A 454 5.38 7.10 0.95
N ILE A 455 4.06 7.10 1.01
CA ILE A 455 3.27 8.28 1.42
C ILE A 455 3.61 8.65 2.86
N HIS A 456 3.60 7.68 3.78
CA HIS A 456 3.96 7.95 5.18
C HIS A 456 5.38 8.50 5.31
N LEU A 457 6.32 7.95 4.53
CA LEU A 457 7.68 8.45 4.47
C LEU A 457 7.77 9.90 3.95
N LEU A 458 7.00 10.23 2.90
CA LEU A 458 6.91 11.58 2.36
C LEU A 458 6.32 12.56 3.39
N GLU A 459 5.32 12.15 4.17
CA GLU A 459 4.76 12.95 5.26
C GLU A 459 5.80 13.24 6.34
N ILE A 460 6.60 12.24 6.73
CA ILE A 460 7.71 12.41 7.69
C ILE A 460 8.79 13.34 7.12
N HIS A 461 9.09 13.20 5.82
CA HIS A 461 10.05 14.07 5.15
C HIS A 461 9.59 15.53 5.17
N GLN A 462 8.29 15.77 5.03
CA GLN A 462 7.67 17.10 5.02
C GLN A 462 7.18 17.58 6.39
N ARG A 463 7.35 16.82 7.48
CA ARG A 463 6.75 17.11 8.80
C ARG A 463 7.20 18.44 9.42
N HIS A 464 8.37 18.91 9.04
CA HIS A 464 8.96 20.17 9.52
C HIS A 464 8.58 21.37 8.65
N LEU A 465 7.89 21.13 7.53
CA LEU A 465 7.31 22.19 6.73
C LEU A 465 6.04 22.68 7.42
N ARG A 466 5.81 24.00 7.41
CA ARG A 466 4.57 24.60 7.92
C ARG A 466 3.33 24.02 7.25
N LYS A 467 3.45 23.64 5.97
CA LYS A 467 2.44 22.90 5.21
C LYS A 467 3.14 21.91 4.25
N PRO A 468 2.57 20.71 4.03
CA PRO A 468 3.12 19.75 3.08
C PRO A 468 2.95 20.24 1.64
N LEU A 469 4.04 20.27 0.87
CA LEU A 469 4.04 20.64 -0.55
C LEU A 469 3.43 19.56 -1.44
N LEU A 470 3.48 18.31 -1.02
CA LEU A 470 2.88 17.16 -1.69
C LEU A 470 1.93 16.47 -0.71
N SER A 471 0.70 16.20 -1.15
CA SER A 471 -0.33 15.56 -0.33
C SER A 471 -0.98 14.41 -1.08
N ALA A 472 -1.26 13.32 -0.35
CA ALA A 472 -2.05 12.23 -0.89
C ALA A 472 -3.48 12.69 -1.20
N THR A 473 -3.98 12.24 -2.34
CA THR A 473 -5.38 12.39 -2.76
C THR A 473 -6.15 11.12 -2.45
N ASN A 474 -7.49 11.19 -2.54
CA ASN A 474 -8.35 10.02 -2.37
C ASN A 474 -8.48 9.17 -3.66
N ILE A 475 -7.68 9.46 -4.69
CA ILE A 475 -7.70 8.73 -5.95
C ILE A 475 -6.87 7.44 -5.77
N LEU A 476 -7.57 6.31 -5.66
CA LEU A 476 -6.97 4.98 -5.57
C LEU A 476 -6.64 4.45 -6.96
N THR A 477 -5.37 4.17 -7.22
CA THR A 477 -4.90 3.56 -8.47
C THR A 477 -4.81 2.04 -8.34
N MET A 478 -4.39 1.52 -7.18
CA MET A 478 -4.29 0.07 -7.00
C MET A 478 -4.40 -0.28 -5.52
N GLU A 479 -5.01 -1.42 -5.23
CA GLU A 479 -4.97 -2.06 -3.92
C GLU A 479 -4.39 -3.46 -4.09
N PHE A 480 -3.45 -3.86 -3.23
CA PHE A 480 -2.92 -5.22 -3.24
C PHE A 480 -2.43 -5.66 -1.86
N ILE A 481 -2.40 -6.97 -1.67
CA ILE A 481 -1.81 -7.60 -0.49
C ILE A 481 -0.30 -7.69 -0.72
N ALA A 482 0.48 -7.09 0.16
CA ALA A 482 1.92 -7.05 0.05
C ALA A 482 2.53 -8.35 0.60
N ASN A 483 3.28 -9.05 -0.25
CA ASN A 483 3.98 -10.29 0.11
C ASN A 483 5.44 -10.21 -0.33
N CYS A 484 6.30 -10.97 0.33
CA CYS A 484 7.64 -11.25 -0.17
C CYS A 484 7.56 -12.41 -1.17
N PRO A 485 8.21 -12.32 -2.34
CA PRO A 485 8.30 -13.45 -3.25
C PRO A 485 9.32 -14.47 -2.69
N VAL A 486 8.94 -15.74 -2.70
CA VAL A 486 9.67 -16.86 -2.08
C VAL A 486 9.64 -18.04 -3.04
N ILE A 487 10.71 -18.83 -3.14
CA ILE A 487 10.68 -20.06 -3.95
C ILE A 487 9.76 -21.12 -3.33
N CYS A 488 8.97 -21.79 -4.17
CA CYS A 488 7.98 -22.78 -3.74
C CYS A 488 8.57 -23.92 -2.89
N SER A 489 9.75 -24.42 -3.25
CA SER A 489 10.42 -25.54 -2.61
C SER A 489 11.34 -25.12 -1.47
N TRP A 490 11.21 -23.89 -0.96
CA TRP A 490 12.07 -23.41 0.10
C TRP A 490 11.77 -24.12 1.42
N VAL A 491 12.75 -24.89 1.89
CA VAL A 491 12.71 -25.68 3.13
C VAL A 491 12.32 -24.85 4.37
N LEU A 492 12.64 -23.55 4.37
CA LEU A 492 12.36 -22.62 5.47
C LEU A 492 11.05 -21.85 5.32
N ARG A 493 10.30 -22.04 4.23
CA ARG A 493 9.12 -21.24 3.89
C ARG A 493 8.07 -21.22 5.00
N TYR A 494 7.63 -22.37 5.46
CA TYR A 494 6.60 -22.42 6.51
C TYR A 494 7.06 -21.74 7.82
N LYS A 495 8.35 -21.83 8.17
CA LYS A 495 8.92 -21.12 9.34
C LYS A 495 8.99 -19.62 9.09
N PHE A 496 9.26 -19.21 7.87
CA PHE A 496 9.27 -17.81 7.48
C PHE A 496 7.85 -17.21 7.54
N ASP A 497 6.86 -17.94 7.04
CA ASP A 497 5.45 -17.55 7.10
C ASP A 497 4.96 -17.47 8.55
N GLU A 498 5.28 -18.47 9.38
CA GLU A 498 5.00 -18.44 10.81
C GLU A 498 5.71 -17.28 11.53
N PHE A 499 6.95 -16.98 11.14
CA PHE A 499 7.71 -15.85 11.68
C PHE A 499 7.07 -14.52 11.31
N ILE A 500 6.67 -14.33 10.05
CA ILE A 500 5.97 -13.10 9.60
C ILE A 500 4.67 -12.94 10.39
N PHE A 501 3.86 -13.99 10.47
CA PHE A 501 2.59 -13.97 11.21
C PHE A 501 2.81 -13.51 12.65
N ARG A 502 3.74 -14.14 13.38
CA ARG A 502 4.09 -13.75 14.75
C ARG A 502 4.66 -12.32 14.81
N ALA A 503 5.48 -11.91 13.85
CA ALA A 503 6.07 -10.58 13.81
C ALA A 503 5.01 -9.48 13.61
N ILE A 504 3.93 -9.78 12.89
CA ILE A 504 2.77 -8.90 12.75
C ILE A 504 2.00 -8.82 14.07
N ASP A 505 1.70 -9.97 14.69
CA ASP A 505 0.95 -10.03 15.96
C ASP A 505 1.66 -9.27 17.09
N TYR A 506 2.99 -9.37 17.17
CA TYR A 506 3.79 -8.64 18.15
C TYR A 506 4.06 -7.17 17.77
N GLY A 507 3.68 -6.74 16.58
CA GLY A 507 3.90 -5.37 16.09
C GLY A 507 5.34 -5.06 15.66
N PHE A 508 6.18 -6.08 15.43
CA PHE A 508 7.57 -5.89 15.02
C PHE A 508 7.69 -5.24 13.64
N ILE A 509 6.79 -5.55 12.71
CA ILE A 509 6.79 -4.94 11.38
C ILE A 509 6.59 -3.42 11.47
N GLN A 510 5.60 -2.95 12.26
CA GLN A 510 5.37 -1.52 12.47
C GLN A 510 6.55 -0.85 13.19
N LYS A 511 7.16 -1.55 14.16
CA LYS A 511 8.35 -1.06 14.87
C LYS A 511 9.53 -0.89 13.92
N TRP A 512 9.89 -1.92 13.15
CA TRP A 512 10.99 -1.84 12.19
C TRP A 512 10.76 -0.79 11.12
N PHE A 513 9.53 -0.62 10.66
CA PHE A 513 9.17 0.46 9.74
C PHE A 513 9.40 1.83 10.39
N SER A 514 8.93 2.03 11.62
CA SER A 514 9.12 3.29 12.36
C SER A 514 10.60 3.58 12.65
N ASP A 515 11.39 2.56 13.01
CA ASP A 515 12.84 2.67 13.22
C ASP A 515 13.53 3.19 11.95
N VAL A 516 13.23 2.61 10.78
CA VAL A 516 13.83 3.00 9.49
C VAL A 516 13.45 4.42 9.08
N LEU A 517 12.26 4.89 9.49
CA LEU A 517 11.83 6.27 9.26
C LEU A 517 12.55 7.28 10.17
N LEU A 518 12.99 6.84 11.35
CA LEU A 518 13.74 7.63 12.31
C LEU A 518 15.26 7.56 12.09
N GLU A 519 15.75 6.49 11.47
CA GLU A 519 17.13 6.36 11.00
C GLU A 519 17.43 7.52 10.04
N ARG A 520 18.28 8.45 10.51
CA ARG A 520 18.62 9.70 9.82
C ARG A 520 19.40 9.48 8.52
N ASP A 521 20.08 8.34 8.38
CA ASP A 521 21.14 8.13 7.38
C ASP A 521 20.73 8.03 5.89
N PRO A 522 19.58 7.45 5.48
CA PRO A 522 19.35 7.19 4.05
C PRO A 522 18.99 8.45 3.24
N ILE A 523 18.34 9.42 3.89
CA ILE A 523 17.93 10.69 3.28
C ILE A 523 19.03 11.75 3.41
N ASP A 524 19.98 11.57 4.35
CA ASP A 524 21.12 12.47 4.54
C ASP A 524 22.21 12.30 3.46
N MET A 525 22.25 11.17 2.72
CA MET A 525 23.31 10.90 1.72
C MET A 525 23.15 11.63 0.37
N LYS A 526 21.97 12.17 0.02
CA LYS A 526 21.76 12.99 -1.20
C LYS A 526 21.68 14.49 -0.91
N GLY A 527 22.43 14.94 0.10
CA GLY A 527 22.92 16.31 0.26
C GLY A 527 22.05 17.41 -0.33
N ASN A 528 21.08 17.88 0.45
CA ASN A 528 20.66 19.29 0.54
C ASN A 528 19.35 19.37 1.33
N ARG A 529 19.45 19.37 2.67
CA ARG A 529 18.37 19.92 3.49
C ARG A 529 18.73 21.32 3.91
N THR A 530 18.31 22.31 3.13
CA THR A 530 17.87 23.55 3.75
C THR A 530 16.61 23.20 4.51
N TRP A 531 16.70 23.09 5.83
CA TRP A 531 15.52 23.12 6.68
C TRP A 531 14.78 24.40 6.32
N TYR A 532 13.65 24.29 5.63
CA TYR A 532 12.71 25.39 5.53
C TYR A 532 12.04 25.55 6.89
N MET A 533 12.82 25.92 7.92
CA MET A 533 12.31 26.58 9.11
C MET A 533 11.82 27.94 8.64
N VAL A 534 10.63 27.96 8.06
CA VAL A 534 9.96 29.20 7.69
C VAL A 534 9.65 29.90 8.99
N ALA A 535 10.40 30.95 9.28
CA ALA A 535 10.26 31.78 10.46
C ALA A 535 8.78 32.09 10.74
N THR A 536 8.36 31.72 11.94
CA THR A 536 7.04 31.99 12.52
C THR A 536 6.94 33.48 12.86
N GLY A 537 6.80 34.32 11.84
CA GLY A 537 6.59 35.75 12.00
C GLY A 537 5.29 36.19 11.33
N ALA A 538 4.52 37.02 12.01
CA ALA A 538 3.45 37.77 11.37
C ALA A 538 4.05 38.64 10.26
N LYS A 539 3.68 38.38 9.01
CA LYS A 539 4.12 39.22 7.89
C LYS A 539 3.17 40.42 7.79
N PRO A 540 3.67 41.66 7.75
CA PRO A 540 2.82 42.82 7.55
C PRO A 540 2.12 42.75 6.18
N LEU A 541 0.95 43.40 6.09
CA LEU A 541 0.26 43.60 4.82
C LEU A 541 1.12 44.47 3.90
N THR A 542 1.36 44.01 2.68
CA THR A 542 2.12 44.73 1.65
C THR A 542 1.19 45.49 0.72
N TYR A 543 1.73 46.50 0.04
CA TYR A 543 0.98 47.29 -0.96
C TYR A 543 0.31 46.40 -2.02
N ASP A 544 1.02 45.38 -2.51
CA ASP A 544 0.49 44.43 -3.51
C ASP A 544 -0.82 43.76 -3.08
N ASN A 545 -1.03 43.55 -1.78
CA ASN A 545 -2.24 42.92 -1.26
C ASN A 545 -3.47 43.84 -1.42
N LEU A 546 -3.27 45.16 -1.44
CA LEU A 546 -4.32 46.17 -1.56
C LEU A 546 -4.36 46.82 -2.95
N SER A 547 -3.50 46.39 -3.88
CA SER A 547 -3.39 46.92 -5.24
C SER A 547 -4.74 47.01 -5.96
N PHE A 548 -5.59 45.99 -5.79
CA PHE A 548 -6.95 45.98 -6.35
C PHE A 548 -7.81 47.16 -5.86
N LEU A 549 -7.77 47.48 -4.56
CA LEU A 549 -8.54 48.61 -4.00
C LEU A 549 -8.03 49.95 -4.54
N TRP A 550 -6.71 50.11 -4.61
CA TRP A 550 -6.10 51.31 -5.18
C TRP A 550 -6.49 51.49 -6.65
N ASN A 551 -6.45 50.42 -7.43
CA ASN A 551 -6.86 50.45 -8.83
C ASN A 551 -8.35 50.81 -8.99
N CYS A 552 -9.23 50.21 -8.18
CA CYS A 552 -10.66 50.55 -8.19
C CYS A 552 -10.92 52.01 -7.80
N LEU A 553 -10.19 52.53 -6.82
CA LEU A 553 -10.32 53.90 -6.36
C LEU A 553 -9.84 54.92 -7.40
N VAL A 554 -8.67 54.70 -8.01
CA VAL A 554 -8.16 55.54 -9.10
C VAL A 554 -9.10 55.51 -10.29
N PHE A 555 -9.58 54.32 -10.67
CA PHE A 555 -10.54 54.17 -11.75
C PHE A 555 -11.85 54.91 -11.46
N GLY A 556 -12.37 54.81 -10.24
CA GLY A 556 -13.55 55.54 -9.79
C GLY A 556 -13.39 57.06 -9.85
N TRP A 557 -12.23 57.58 -9.43
CA TRP A 557 -11.91 59.01 -9.54
C TRP A 557 -11.83 59.46 -11.01
N CYS A 558 -11.18 58.69 -11.87
CA CYS A 558 -11.13 59.01 -13.30
C CYS A 558 -12.53 59.11 -13.91
N ILE A 559 -13.41 58.14 -13.63
CA ILE A 559 -14.80 58.16 -14.10
C ILE A 559 -15.55 59.38 -13.56
N SER A 560 -15.43 59.65 -12.25
CA SER A 560 -16.09 60.80 -11.62
C SER A 560 -15.63 62.13 -12.23
N CYS A 561 -14.33 62.29 -12.48
CA CYS A 561 -13.78 63.46 -13.16
C CYS A 561 -14.33 63.62 -14.58
N VAL A 562 -14.41 62.51 -15.34
CA VAL A 562 -14.96 62.53 -16.71
C VAL A 562 -16.43 62.95 -16.69
N ILE A 563 -17.25 62.37 -15.81
CA ILE A 563 -18.67 62.72 -15.66
C ILE A 563 -18.81 64.21 -15.28
N PHE A 564 -18.03 64.69 -14.31
CA PHE A 564 -18.06 66.09 -13.89
C PHE A 564 -17.72 67.06 -15.02
N ILE A 565 -16.73 66.72 -15.86
CA ILE A 565 -16.38 67.53 -17.04
C ILE A 565 -17.55 67.55 -18.04
N PHE A 566 -18.17 66.41 -18.31
CA PHE A 566 -19.35 66.33 -19.18
C PHE A 566 -20.54 67.14 -18.64
N GLU A 567 -20.82 67.07 -17.34
CA GLU A 567 -21.87 67.85 -16.70
C GLU A 567 -21.61 69.36 -16.84
N LYS A 568 -20.36 69.80 -16.62
CA LYS A 568 -19.97 71.20 -16.79
C LYS A 568 -20.10 71.69 -18.23
N ILE A 569 -19.67 70.88 -19.20
CA ILE A 569 -19.81 71.21 -20.62
C ILE A 569 -21.29 71.30 -21.01
N SER A 570 -22.10 70.33 -20.60
CA SER A 570 -23.55 70.33 -20.85
C SER A 570 -24.22 71.56 -20.23
N PHE A 571 -23.87 71.92 -18.99
CA PHE A 571 -24.36 73.11 -18.32
C PHE A 571 -23.96 74.39 -19.07
N LEU A 572 -22.71 74.51 -19.51
CA LEU A 572 -22.23 75.66 -20.30
C LEU A 572 -22.97 75.80 -21.63
N ILE A 573 -23.21 74.69 -22.34
CA ILE A 573 -23.99 74.69 -23.58
C ILE A 573 -25.43 75.14 -23.32
N MET A 574 -26.05 74.64 -22.25
CA MET A 574 -27.41 75.00 -21.86
C MET A 574 -27.50 76.50 -21.47
N LEU A 575 -26.51 77.01 -20.74
CA LEU A 575 -26.41 78.43 -20.38
C LEU A 575 -26.24 79.31 -21.62
N HIS A 576 -25.38 78.92 -22.57
CA HIS A 576 -25.17 79.66 -23.81
C HIS A 576 -26.45 79.71 -24.67
N ARG A 577 -27.19 78.59 -24.75
CA ARG A 577 -28.51 78.54 -25.42
C ARG A 577 -29.55 79.43 -24.74
N SER A 578 -29.56 79.47 -23.40
CA SER A 578 -30.47 80.31 -22.62
C SER A 578 -30.17 81.81 -22.83
N ILE A 579 -28.89 82.21 -22.82
CA ILE A 579 -28.46 83.59 -23.07
C ILE A 579 -28.83 84.02 -24.50
N ASN A 580 -28.60 83.17 -25.50
CA ASN A 580 -28.96 83.47 -26.89
C ASN A 580 -30.49 83.57 -27.09
N SER A 581 -31.29 82.80 -26.34
CA SER A 581 -32.76 82.91 -26.35
C SER A 581 -33.29 84.18 -25.69
N ILE A 582 -32.55 84.77 -24.75
CA ILE A 582 -32.92 86.03 -24.08
C ILE A 582 -32.57 87.23 -24.97
N ASN A 583 -31.45 87.17 -25.71
CA ASN A 583 -31.05 88.22 -26.64
C ASN A 583 -31.87 88.26 -27.95
N SER A 584 -32.70 87.25 -28.22
CA SER A 584 -33.57 87.17 -29.42
C SER A 584 -35.03 87.55 -29.15
N LYS A 585 -35.37 88.00 -27.94
CA LYS A 585 -36.65 88.62 -27.57
C LYS A 585 -36.41 90.09 -27.27
#